data_AF-A0A934YPI2-F1
#
_entry.id   AF-A0A934YPI2-F1
#
_cell.length_a   1.000
_cell.length_b   1.000
_cell.length_c   1.000
_cell.angle_alpha   90.00
_cell.angle_beta   90.00
_cell.angle_gamma   90.00
#
_symmetry.space_group_name_H-M   'P 1'
#
loop_
_entity.id
_entity.type
_entity.pdbx_description
1 polymer ?
#
loop_
_entity_poly.entity_id
_entity_poly.type
_entity_poly.pdbx_seq_one_letter_code
_entity_poly.pdbx_strand_id
1 'polypeptide(L)'
;MRPFKLAPHRSTSVAGTSHAPRVSRVWSLAPLAALTLASACSIRVGGEVEESGAAQGVGKSGGLSYAAPPRPRPPALTTHCSPAPALFAQAAVCVCGAMSHAGKLTTIARPGETADVGVVGRLSFASGTRIDGSLRSGADVSFAGDLDVRDHALAGGDLSGAGDLTVGADLAVGGRLSGAGSLRVGGTLRTPEPTSFAGRQVAGARGAYVDPGAPPCACDPGALYDVAGAVRAARGANDNARAGLGTDARIVAKGAPLTLRDGRYYFSGAGELRGTSLRIEGAVQLYLEGDLTTIGEGQIVLGAGATLDMFVDGTLTTVGRASFGDPTRPEALRLYVGGKNAKLTLAGREAFHGLVYAPEAEVSFAGNATIDGALFARQLSYAGSLTVRGARVSTQPAACEERAPADPTAVPAPAPAPAPAPAPAPPSTSTSTPPCDPPEGS
;
A
#
# COMPACT_ATOMS: atom_id res chain seq x y z
N MET A 1 -12.56 -27.36 56.64
CA MET A 1 -11.98 -27.01 55.31
C MET A 1 -11.11 -25.78 55.50
N ARG A 2 -9.80 -25.89 55.22
CA ARG A 2 -8.77 -24.88 55.52
C ARG A 2 -8.69 -23.82 54.41
N PRO A 3 -8.39 -22.54 54.72
CA PRO A 3 -8.08 -21.54 53.71
C PRO A 3 -6.59 -21.56 53.34
N PHE A 4 -6.30 -21.48 52.04
CA PHE A 4 -4.95 -21.37 51.48
C PHE A 4 -4.52 -19.89 51.46
N LYS A 5 -3.38 -19.57 52.07
CA LYS A 5 -2.76 -18.24 52.14
C LYS A 5 -1.51 -18.27 51.23
N LEU A 6 -1.48 -17.42 50.20
CA LEU A 6 -0.31 -17.21 49.33
C LEU A 6 0.49 -16.01 49.83
N ALA A 7 1.82 -16.20 49.99
CA ALA A 7 2.78 -15.18 50.38
C ALA A 7 3.42 -14.50 49.13
N PRO A 8 3.91 -13.25 49.24
CA PRO A 8 4.49 -12.52 48.11
C PRO A 8 6.01 -12.76 47.96
N HIS A 9 6.46 -12.94 46.71
CA HIS A 9 7.87 -12.98 46.34
C HIS A 9 8.42 -11.55 46.16
N ARG A 10 9.43 -11.19 46.97
CA ARG A 10 10.35 -10.08 46.71
C ARG A 10 11.44 -10.56 45.75
N SER A 11 11.75 -9.78 44.71
CA SER A 11 12.98 -9.90 43.93
C SER A 11 13.77 -8.61 44.06
N THR A 12 14.97 -8.73 44.61
CA THR A 12 15.96 -7.68 44.85
C THR A 12 16.80 -7.45 43.59
N SER A 13 16.88 -6.18 43.19
CA SER A 13 17.84 -5.62 42.25
C SER A 13 19.26 -5.68 42.81
N VAL A 14 20.23 -6.12 42.00
CA VAL A 14 21.67 -5.96 42.25
C VAL A 14 22.29 -5.25 41.06
N ALA A 15 22.82 -4.06 41.33
CA ALA A 15 23.66 -3.28 40.45
C ALA A 15 25.07 -3.88 40.38
N GLY A 16 25.63 -3.98 39.17
CA GLY A 16 27.01 -4.38 38.91
C GLY A 16 27.67 -3.38 37.99
N THR A 17 28.56 -2.57 38.56
CA THR A 17 29.42 -1.60 37.89
C THR A 17 30.72 -2.25 37.40
N SER A 18 31.27 -1.63 36.35
CA SER A 18 32.70 -1.45 36.07
C SER A 18 33.45 -2.53 35.27
N HIS A 19 34.02 -2.15 34.11
CA HIS A 19 35.46 -1.97 33.87
C HIS A 19 35.73 -1.98 32.35
N ALA A 20 36.26 -0.87 31.85
CA ALA A 20 36.89 -0.78 30.53
C ALA A 20 38.39 -1.13 30.64
N PRO A 21 39.01 -1.61 29.55
CA PRO A 21 40.43 -1.32 29.34
C PRO A 21 40.69 -0.62 28.00
N ARG A 22 41.46 0.46 28.10
CA ARG A 22 42.28 1.01 27.02
C ARG A 22 43.42 0.03 26.70
N VAL A 23 43.65 -0.26 25.43
CA VAL A 23 45.00 -0.62 24.96
C VAL A 23 45.26 0.06 23.62
N SER A 24 46.21 0.98 23.64
CA SER A 24 46.88 1.58 22.48
C SER A 24 47.89 0.57 21.91
N ARG A 25 48.01 0.48 20.57
CA ARG A 25 49.30 0.17 19.91
C ARG A 25 49.28 0.60 18.44
N VAL A 26 50.28 1.42 18.11
CA VAL A 26 50.68 1.97 16.82
C VAL A 26 51.82 1.11 16.28
N TRP A 27 51.76 0.60 15.03
CA TRP A 27 52.87 0.20 14.13
C TRP A 27 52.28 0.16 12.70
N SER A 28 52.46 1.16 11.83
CA SER A 28 53.56 1.36 10.85
C SER A 28 53.60 0.40 9.64
N LEU A 29 53.29 0.95 8.45
CA LEU A 29 53.89 0.81 7.08
C LEU A 29 54.57 -0.54 6.73
N ALA A 30 54.34 -1.21 5.58
CA ALA A 30 54.48 -0.77 4.18
C ALA A 30 54.04 -1.91 3.20
N PRO A 31 54.00 -1.69 1.86
CA PRO A 31 53.27 -2.52 0.88
C PRO A 31 54.14 -3.53 0.11
N LEU A 32 53.52 -4.59 -0.43
CA LEU A 32 54.08 -5.53 -1.42
C LEU A 32 52.94 -5.86 -2.41
N ALA A 33 52.97 -5.29 -3.61
CA ALA A 33 53.61 -5.82 -4.82
C ALA A 33 52.62 -6.67 -5.64
N ALA A 34 52.29 -6.12 -6.81
CA ALA A 34 51.49 -6.72 -7.85
C ALA A 34 52.18 -7.97 -8.42
N LEU A 35 51.41 -9.04 -8.65
CA LEU A 35 51.79 -10.13 -9.55
C LEU A 35 50.72 -10.27 -10.62
N THR A 36 51.06 -9.82 -11.82
CA THR A 36 50.37 -10.14 -13.07
C THR A 36 50.69 -11.56 -13.48
N LEU A 37 49.68 -12.43 -13.58
CA LEU A 37 49.78 -13.71 -14.27
C LEU A 37 48.80 -13.70 -15.44
N ALA A 38 49.33 -13.34 -16.60
CA ALA A 38 48.78 -13.74 -17.88
C ALA A 38 49.04 -15.24 -18.04
N SER A 39 48.00 -16.03 -18.25
CA SER A 39 48.13 -17.36 -18.82
C SER A 39 47.01 -17.56 -19.83
N ALA A 40 47.42 -17.51 -21.09
CA ALA A 40 46.65 -17.93 -22.23
C ALA A 40 46.54 -19.46 -22.21
N CYS A 41 45.33 -19.98 -22.27
CA CYS A 41 45.10 -21.35 -22.72
C CYS A 41 43.84 -21.36 -23.58
N SER A 42 44.05 -21.13 -24.87
CA SER A 42 43.06 -21.32 -25.93
C SER A 42 42.92 -22.82 -26.20
N ILE A 43 41.81 -23.41 -25.76
CA ILE A 43 41.41 -24.76 -26.15
C ILE A 43 40.52 -24.62 -27.38
N ARG A 44 41.04 -25.03 -28.54
CA ARG A 44 40.25 -25.36 -29.73
C ARG A 44 39.67 -26.76 -29.52
N VAL A 45 38.35 -26.89 -29.55
CA VAL A 45 37.68 -28.16 -29.82
C VAL A 45 37.00 -28.01 -31.17
N GLY A 46 37.58 -28.68 -32.17
CA GLY A 46 36.91 -28.95 -33.44
C GLY A 46 35.90 -30.06 -33.23
N GLY A 47 34.68 -29.82 -33.68
CA GLY A 47 33.63 -30.80 -33.82
C GLY A 47 32.79 -30.39 -35.02
N GLU A 48 33.10 -30.99 -36.16
CA GLU A 48 32.26 -30.96 -37.35
C GLU A 48 30.88 -31.52 -37.00
N VAL A 49 29.83 -30.76 -37.29
CA VAL A 49 28.47 -31.27 -37.36
C VAL A 49 27.91 -30.82 -38.71
N GLU A 50 27.52 -31.82 -39.49
CA GLU A 50 27.00 -31.72 -40.85
C GLU A 50 25.90 -30.67 -41.00
N GLU A 51 26.09 -29.85 -42.04
CA GLU A 51 25.11 -28.95 -42.59
C GLU A 51 24.15 -29.77 -43.49
N SER A 52 22.90 -29.93 -43.06
CA SER A 52 21.82 -30.32 -43.97
C SER A 52 20.49 -29.75 -43.52
N GLY A 53 19.84 -29.00 -44.42
CA GLY A 53 18.40 -28.75 -44.36
C GLY A 53 17.99 -27.33 -43.98
N ALA A 54 18.03 -26.44 -44.97
CA ALA A 54 17.26 -25.22 -44.97
C ALA A 54 15.75 -25.53 -44.85
N ALA A 55 15.19 -25.32 -43.66
CA ALA A 55 13.76 -25.16 -43.47
C ALA A 55 13.50 -23.70 -43.12
N GLN A 56 12.96 -22.94 -44.07
CA GLN A 56 12.30 -21.66 -43.81
C GLN A 56 11.07 -21.92 -42.92
N GLY A 57 11.29 -22.03 -41.62
CA GLY A 57 10.27 -21.89 -40.61
C GLY A 57 10.02 -20.40 -40.40
N VAL A 58 8.86 -19.92 -40.81
CA VAL A 58 8.33 -18.62 -40.36
C VAL A 58 8.15 -18.71 -38.85
N GLY A 59 9.21 -18.41 -38.11
CA GLY A 59 9.18 -18.29 -36.66
C GLY A 59 8.30 -17.11 -36.31
N LYS A 60 7.05 -17.37 -35.94
CA LYS A 60 6.32 -16.45 -35.08
C LYS A 60 7.13 -16.36 -33.79
N SER A 61 8.00 -15.36 -33.68
CA SER A 61 8.56 -14.93 -32.41
C SER A 61 7.40 -14.47 -31.55
N GLY A 62 6.74 -15.42 -30.89
CA GLY A 62 5.73 -15.17 -29.88
C GLY A 62 6.42 -14.42 -28.75
N GLY A 63 6.46 -13.10 -28.87
CA GLY A 63 6.87 -12.20 -27.81
C GLY A 63 5.96 -12.43 -26.62
N LEU A 64 6.46 -12.16 -25.42
CA LEU A 64 5.62 -12.07 -24.24
C LEU A 64 4.57 -10.99 -24.56
N SER A 65 3.32 -11.41 -24.81
CA SER A 65 2.23 -10.50 -25.18
C SER A 65 1.73 -9.80 -23.91
N TYR A 66 2.57 -8.92 -23.36
CA TYR A 66 2.28 -8.21 -22.12
C TYR A 66 2.48 -6.72 -22.33
N ALA A 67 1.57 -6.11 -23.10
CA ALA A 67 1.51 -4.65 -23.19
C ALA A 67 0.92 -4.11 -21.88
N ALA A 68 1.67 -3.29 -21.16
CA ALA A 68 1.15 -2.60 -19.98
C ALA A 68 -0.01 -1.67 -20.41
N PRO A 69 -1.15 -1.68 -19.70
CA PRO A 69 -2.25 -0.77 -20.02
C PRO A 69 -1.79 0.70 -19.89
N PRO A 70 -2.34 1.62 -20.71
CA PRO A 70 -2.04 3.03 -20.59
C PRO A 70 -2.38 3.54 -19.19
N ARG A 71 -1.46 4.31 -18.61
CA ARG A 71 -1.58 4.81 -17.23
C ARG A 71 -2.42 6.09 -17.21
N PRO A 72 -3.53 6.15 -16.44
CA PRO A 72 -4.19 7.41 -16.18
C PRO A 72 -3.22 8.34 -15.42
N ARG A 73 -3.21 9.64 -15.75
CA ARG A 73 -2.45 10.61 -14.97
C ARG A 73 -3.20 10.85 -13.64
N PRO A 74 -2.51 10.84 -12.48
CA PRO A 74 -3.13 11.23 -11.22
C PRO A 74 -3.67 12.67 -11.30
N PRO A 75 -4.76 13.00 -10.60
CA PRO A 75 -5.28 14.36 -10.55
C PRO A 75 -4.30 15.30 -9.83
N ALA A 76 -4.43 16.62 -10.03
CA ALA A 76 -3.58 17.59 -9.37
C ALA A 76 -3.80 17.61 -7.85
N LEU A 77 -2.76 17.97 -7.09
CA LEU A 77 -2.73 17.89 -5.61
C LEU A 77 -3.81 18.73 -4.92
N THR A 78 -4.32 19.76 -5.60
CA THR A 78 -5.34 20.68 -5.08
C THR A 78 -6.77 20.25 -5.39
N THR A 79 -6.96 19.21 -6.20
CA THR A 79 -8.27 18.76 -6.67
C THR A 79 -9.02 17.95 -5.60
N HIS A 80 -10.35 17.84 -5.79
CA HIS A 80 -11.22 16.99 -4.97
C HIS A 80 -11.33 15.55 -5.51
N CYS A 81 -10.43 15.17 -6.42
CA CYS A 81 -10.43 13.84 -7.03
C CYS A 81 -9.52 12.88 -6.27
N SER A 82 -9.93 11.62 -6.22
CA SER A 82 -9.14 10.53 -5.70
C SER A 82 -8.12 10.09 -6.74
N PRO A 83 -6.85 9.91 -6.37
CA PRO A 83 -5.86 9.41 -7.31
C PRO A 83 -5.91 7.88 -7.51
N ALA A 84 -6.70 7.14 -6.73
CA ALA A 84 -6.62 5.66 -6.70
C ALA A 84 -6.81 4.94 -8.04
N PRO A 85 -7.78 5.26 -8.91
CA PRO A 85 -7.93 4.55 -10.19
C PRO A 85 -6.65 4.58 -11.05
N ALA A 86 -5.89 5.68 -10.99
CA ALA A 86 -4.61 5.81 -11.68
C ALA A 86 -3.49 4.99 -11.04
N LEU A 87 -3.46 4.94 -9.71
CA LEU A 87 -2.34 4.41 -8.94
C LEU A 87 -2.35 2.89 -8.78
N PHE A 88 -3.53 2.26 -8.84
CA PHE A 88 -3.71 0.83 -8.52
C PHE A 88 -4.10 -0.05 -9.73
N ALA A 89 -3.99 0.48 -10.95
CA ALA A 89 -4.45 -0.22 -12.16
C ALA A 89 -3.56 -1.41 -12.60
N GLN A 90 -2.41 -1.64 -11.98
CA GLN A 90 -1.35 -2.51 -12.53
C GLN A 90 -1.23 -3.87 -11.86
N ALA A 91 -1.37 -3.94 -10.54
CA ALA A 91 -1.12 -5.16 -9.78
C ALA A 91 -1.81 -5.09 -8.42
N ALA A 92 -2.11 -6.24 -7.84
CA ALA A 92 -2.59 -6.33 -6.46
C ALA A 92 -1.48 -5.94 -5.47
N VAL A 93 -0.23 -6.22 -5.82
CA VAL A 93 0.95 -5.81 -5.04
C VAL A 93 1.98 -5.17 -5.97
N CYS A 94 2.37 -3.93 -5.70
CA CYS A 94 3.45 -3.20 -6.37
C CYS A 94 4.51 -2.78 -5.32
N VAL A 95 5.78 -3.11 -5.56
CA VAL A 95 6.89 -2.71 -4.68
C VAL A 95 8.02 -2.09 -5.49
N CYS A 96 8.40 -0.84 -5.19
CA CYS A 96 9.43 -0.12 -5.95
C CYS A 96 10.86 -0.52 -5.64
N GLY A 97 11.09 -1.09 -4.47
CA GLY A 97 12.37 -1.56 -4.00
C GLY A 97 12.37 -3.06 -3.88
N ALA A 98 12.96 -3.56 -2.79
CA ALA A 98 12.97 -4.98 -2.49
C ALA A 98 11.68 -5.39 -1.75
N MET A 99 11.31 -6.64 -1.96
CA MET A 99 10.31 -7.34 -1.18
C MET A 99 10.98 -8.52 -0.49
N SER A 100 10.89 -8.60 0.83
CA SER A 100 11.41 -9.74 1.59
C SER A 100 10.42 -10.25 2.62
N HIS A 101 10.29 -11.57 2.73
CA HIS A 101 9.44 -12.13 3.78
C HIS A 101 9.86 -13.47 4.35
N ALA A 102 9.68 -13.59 5.67
CA ALA A 102 9.81 -14.82 6.45
C ALA A 102 8.41 -15.37 6.77
N GLY A 103 7.73 -15.86 5.74
CA GLY A 103 6.39 -16.44 5.83
C GLY A 103 5.70 -16.47 4.47
N LYS A 104 4.37 -16.56 4.41
CA LYS A 104 3.66 -16.82 3.15
C LYS A 104 3.14 -15.55 2.50
N LEU A 105 3.21 -15.50 1.18
CA LEU A 105 2.38 -14.60 0.35
C LEU A 105 1.27 -15.41 -0.31
N THR A 106 0.05 -14.89 -0.31
CA THR A 106 -1.04 -15.41 -1.14
C THR A 106 -1.78 -14.25 -1.77
N THR A 107 -1.77 -14.16 -3.10
CA THR A 107 -2.70 -13.28 -3.81
C THR A 107 -3.90 -14.07 -4.31
N ILE A 108 -5.08 -13.45 -4.30
CA ILE A 108 -6.34 -14.05 -4.73
C ILE A 108 -7.02 -13.06 -5.67
N ALA A 109 -7.26 -13.49 -6.91
CA ALA A 109 -7.97 -12.70 -7.90
C ALA A 109 -9.48 -12.79 -7.69
N ARG A 110 -10.18 -11.75 -8.12
CA ARG A 110 -11.64 -11.81 -8.28
C ARG A 110 -11.98 -12.56 -9.56
N PRO A 111 -13.22 -13.08 -9.69
CA PRO A 111 -13.66 -13.70 -10.94
C PRO A 111 -13.47 -12.78 -12.15
N GLY A 112 -12.68 -13.22 -13.13
CA GLY A 112 -12.39 -12.48 -14.36
C GLY A 112 -11.27 -11.44 -14.24
N GLU A 113 -10.52 -11.42 -13.14
CA GLU A 113 -9.39 -10.50 -12.89
C GLU A 113 -8.08 -11.27 -12.64
N THR A 114 -6.98 -10.56 -12.48
CA THR A 114 -5.68 -11.10 -12.03
C THR A 114 -5.26 -10.45 -10.71
N ALA A 115 -4.51 -11.16 -9.89
CA ALA A 115 -3.91 -10.60 -8.68
C ALA A 115 -2.37 -10.60 -8.81
N ASP A 116 -1.91 -9.81 -9.78
CA ASP A 116 -0.50 -9.72 -10.15
C ASP A 116 0.36 -9.15 -9.02
N VAL A 117 1.64 -9.53 -9.02
CA VAL A 117 2.68 -9.05 -8.09
C VAL A 117 3.84 -8.48 -8.91
N GLY A 118 4.10 -7.20 -8.73
CA GLY A 118 5.24 -6.49 -9.28
C GLY A 118 6.23 -6.06 -8.19
N VAL A 119 7.51 -6.33 -8.41
CA VAL A 119 8.62 -5.91 -7.55
C VAL A 119 9.72 -5.35 -8.44
N VAL A 120 10.02 -4.06 -8.38
CA VAL A 120 11.07 -3.46 -9.22
C VAL A 120 12.46 -3.94 -8.78
N GLY A 121 12.68 -4.10 -7.47
CA GLY A 121 13.91 -4.66 -6.92
C GLY A 121 13.86 -6.18 -6.73
N ARG A 122 14.68 -6.66 -5.80
CA ARG A 122 14.81 -8.09 -5.46
C ARG A 122 13.58 -8.60 -4.71
N LEU A 123 13.14 -9.80 -5.06
CA LEU A 123 12.18 -10.58 -4.27
C LEU A 123 12.90 -11.72 -3.53
N SER A 124 12.80 -11.77 -2.21
CA SER A 124 13.40 -12.85 -1.41
C SER A 124 12.46 -13.40 -0.35
N PHE A 125 12.23 -14.71 -0.33
CA PHE A 125 11.36 -15.31 0.68
C PHE A 125 11.81 -16.66 1.21
N ALA A 126 11.45 -16.94 2.46
CA ALA A 126 11.83 -18.16 3.16
C ALA A 126 10.67 -19.14 3.39
N SER A 127 9.49 -18.87 2.82
CA SER A 127 8.35 -19.81 2.85
C SER A 127 7.47 -19.62 1.63
N GLY A 128 6.59 -20.60 1.37
CA GLY A 128 5.87 -20.65 0.09
C GLY A 128 5.03 -19.42 -0.27
N THR A 129 4.98 -19.12 -1.57
CA THR A 129 4.29 -18.00 -2.18
C THR A 129 3.33 -18.53 -3.24
N ARG A 130 2.07 -18.09 -3.20
CA ARG A 130 1.07 -18.34 -4.24
C ARG A 130 0.59 -17.03 -4.84
N ILE A 131 0.59 -16.94 -6.16
CA ILE A 131 0.18 -15.76 -6.90
C ILE A 131 -0.89 -16.15 -7.91
N ASP A 132 -2.11 -15.64 -7.70
CA ASP A 132 -3.27 -15.86 -8.57
C ASP A 132 -3.27 -14.90 -9.78
N GLY A 133 -2.12 -14.84 -10.44
CA GLY A 133 -1.78 -13.90 -11.51
C GLY A 133 -0.35 -14.12 -11.98
N SER A 134 0.27 -13.04 -12.44
CA SER A 134 1.65 -12.99 -12.87
C SER A 134 2.57 -12.45 -11.78
N LEU A 135 3.80 -12.95 -11.74
CA LEU A 135 4.89 -12.43 -10.92
C LEU A 135 5.91 -11.72 -11.82
N ARG A 136 6.29 -10.49 -11.47
CA ARG A 136 7.36 -9.77 -12.17
C ARG A 136 8.32 -9.13 -11.18
N SER A 137 9.54 -9.65 -11.11
CA SER A 137 10.66 -9.00 -10.42
C SER A 137 11.61 -8.36 -11.45
N GLY A 138 11.97 -7.09 -11.24
CA GLY A 138 12.95 -6.38 -12.06
C GLY A 138 14.40 -6.78 -11.76
N ALA A 139 14.63 -7.54 -10.68
CA ALA A 139 15.95 -8.02 -10.27
C ALA A 139 15.90 -9.52 -9.95
N ASP A 140 16.69 -9.96 -8.96
CA ASP A 140 16.77 -11.37 -8.56
C ASP A 140 15.50 -11.83 -7.83
N VAL A 141 15.18 -13.11 -8.01
CA VAL A 141 14.21 -13.84 -7.20
C VAL A 141 14.94 -14.97 -6.45
N SER A 142 14.88 -14.94 -5.13
CA SER A 142 15.43 -16.02 -4.27
C SER A 142 14.36 -16.59 -3.36
N PHE A 143 14.21 -17.91 -3.34
CA PHE A 143 13.15 -18.54 -2.55
C PHE A 143 13.59 -19.79 -1.77
N ALA A 144 12.97 -20.00 -0.62
CA ALA A 144 12.92 -21.28 0.07
C ALA A 144 11.45 -21.64 0.38
N GLY A 145 11.03 -22.83 -0.02
CA GLY A 145 9.62 -23.25 -0.10
C GLY A 145 9.08 -23.16 -1.53
N ASP A 146 7.77 -23.37 -1.69
CA ASP A 146 7.18 -23.45 -3.02
C ASP A 146 6.83 -22.06 -3.60
N LEU A 147 7.06 -21.86 -4.90
CA LEU A 147 6.59 -20.71 -5.66
C LEU A 147 5.58 -21.18 -6.71
N ASP A 148 4.33 -20.78 -6.53
CA ASP A 148 3.19 -21.13 -7.40
C ASP A 148 2.63 -19.86 -8.04
N VAL A 149 2.81 -19.72 -9.35
CA VAL A 149 2.36 -18.56 -10.15
C VAL A 149 1.39 -19.05 -11.21
N ARG A 150 0.14 -18.55 -11.17
CA ARG A 150 -0.92 -19.00 -12.08
C ARG A 150 -0.61 -18.69 -13.55
N ASP A 151 -0.13 -17.48 -13.82
CA ASP A 151 0.10 -17.00 -15.19
C ASP A 151 1.60 -16.98 -15.51
N HIS A 152 2.17 -15.80 -15.72
CA HIS A 152 3.56 -15.63 -16.15
C HIS A 152 4.48 -15.27 -14.98
N ALA A 153 5.72 -15.76 -15.01
CA ALA A 153 6.75 -15.36 -14.07
C ALA A 153 7.94 -14.74 -14.80
N LEU A 154 8.43 -13.61 -14.28
CA LEU A 154 9.62 -12.92 -14.76
C LEU A 154 10.56 -12.62 -13.58
N ALA A 155 11.82 -13.01 -13.73
CA ALA A 155 12.94 -12.47 -12.97
C ALA A 155 13.88 -11.72 -13.93
N GLY A 156 14.09 -10.43 -13.69
CA GLY A 156 15.02 -9.62 -14.49
C GLY A 156 16.47 -10.02 -14.29
N GLY A 157 16.82 -10.53 -13.10
CA GLY A 157 18.13 -11.08 -12.76
C GLY A 157 18.11 -12.61 -12.61
N ASP A 158 18.82 -13.10 -11.60
CA ASP A 158 18.90 -14.54 -11.30
C ASP A 158 17.60 -15.04 -10.65
N LEU A 159 17.26 -16.29 -10.91
CA LEU A 159 16.21 -17.01 -10.20
C LEU A 159 16.84 -18.23 -9.51
N SER A 160 16.83 -18.23 -8.18
CA SER A 160 17.39 -19.31 -7.36
C SER A 160 16.42 -19.75 -6.28
N GLY A 161 16.38 -21.05 -5.97
CA GLY A 161 15.64 -21.46 -4.78
C GLY A 161 15.66 -22.95 -4.45
N ALA A 162 15.07 -23.25 -3.31
CA ALA A 162 14.89 -24.61 -2.80
C ALA A 162 13.41 -24.85 -2.53
N GLY A 163 12.80 -25.76 -3.28
CA GLY A 163 11.35 -26.04 -3.26
C GLY A 163 10.78 -26.19 -4.68
N ASP A 164 9.47 -26.37 -4.78
CA ASP A 164 8.81 -26.49 -6.07
C ASP A 164 8.53 -25.12 -6.71
N LEU A 165 8.94 -24.94 -7.96
CA LEU A 165 8.60 -23.79 -8.80
C LEU A 165 7.58 -24.22 -9.86
N THR A 166 6.36 -23.70 -9.77
CA THR A 166 5.29 -23.92 -10.75
C THR A 166 4.84 -22.60 -11.34
N VAL A 167 4.86 -22.53 -12.67
CA VAL A 167 4.40 -21.38 -13.47
C VAL A 167 3.41 -21.90 -14.52
N GLY A 168 2.17 -21.43 -14.48
CA GLY A 168 1.12 -21.95 -15.38
C GLY A 168 1.33 -21.59 -16.85
N ALA A 169 1.93 -20.43 -17.14
CA ALA A 169 2.25 -19.98 -18.49
C ALA A 169 3.78 -19.91 -18.70
N ASP A 170 4.30 -18.76 -19.16
CA ASP A 170 5.72 -18.60 -19.47
C ASP A 170 6.55 -18.20 -18.23
N LEU A 171 7.76 -18.74 -18.15
CA LEU A 171 8.80 -18.32 -17.19
C LEU A 171 9.97 -17.70 -17.96
N ALA A 172 10.30 -16.45 -17.67
CA ALA A 172 11.48 -15.76 -18.20
C ALA A 172 12.45 -15.37 -17.08
N VAL A 173 13.72 -15.74 -17.22
CA VAL A 173 14.79 -15.40 -16.27
C VAL A 173 15.91 -14.73 -17.05
N GLY A 174 16.25 -13.48 -16.68
CA GLY A 174 17.27 -12.67 -17.35
C GLY A 174 18.70 -13.06 -17.01
N GLY A 175 18.90 -13.74 -15.88
CA GLY A 175 20.17 -14.31 -15.44
C GLY A 175 20.15 -15.84 -15.36
N ARG A 176 20.81 -16.38 -14.33
CA ARG A 176 20.90 -17.82 -14.08
C ARG A 176 19.62 -18.34 -13.43
N LEU A 177 19.10 -19.46 -13.97
CA LEU A 177 18.09 -20.28 -13.30
C LEU A 177 18.78 -21.46 -12.59
N SER A 178 18.71 -21.48 -11.26
CA SER A 178 19.34 -22.50 -10.40
C SER A 178 18.43 -22.92 -9.24
N GLY A 179 18.67 -24.08 -8.65
CA GLY A 179 17.90 -24.50 -7.48
C GLY A 179 17.82 -26.00 -7.25
N ALA A 180 16.96 -26.40 -6.32
CA ALA A 180 16.66 -27.80 -6.03
C ALA A 180 15.15 -27.98 -5.76
N GLY A 181 14.55 -29.02 -6.34
CA GLY A 181 13.11 -29.31 -6.25
C GLY A 181 12.52 -29.73 -7.59
N SER A 182 11.25 -29.44 -7.84
CA SER A 182 10.67 -29.56 -9.19
C SER A 182 10.43 -28.20 -9.84
N LEU A 183 10.71 -28.14 -11.15
CA LEU A 183 10.41 -27.00 -12.02
C LEU A 183 9.32 -27.41 -13.00
N ARG A 184 8.17 -26.74 -12.97
CA ARG A 184 7.08 -26.92 -13.93
C ARG A 184 6.72 -25.58 -14.56
N VAL A 185 6.81 -25.50 -15.88
CA VAL A 185 6.41 -24.35 -16.69
C VAL A 185 5.40 -24.84 -17.72
N GLY A 186 4.16 -24.36 -17.67
CA GLY A 186 3.13 -24.80 -18.61
C GLY A 186 3.39 -24.33 -20.04
N GLY A 187 4.00 -23.15 -20.20
CA GLY A 187 4.39 -22.55 -21.46
C GLY A 187 5.89 -22.66 -21.75
N THR A 188 6.47 -21.54 -22.18
CA THR A 188 7.88 -21.44 -22.59
C THR A 188 8.75 -21.06 -21.41
N LEU A 189 9.81 -21.85 -21.19
CA LEU A 189 10.92 -21.49 -20.32
C LEU A 189 11.98 -20.72 -21.13
N ARG A 190 12.25 -19.47 -20.72
CA ARG A 190 13.16 -18.56 -21.42
C ARG A 190 14.31 -18.14 -20.52
N THR A 191 15.52 -18.58 -20.86
CA THR A 191 16.75 -18.29 -20.10
C THR A 191 17.90 -17.99 -21.07
N PRO A 192 18.89 -17.15 -20.70
CA PRO A 192 20.09 -16.92 -21.50
C PRO A 192 21.07 -18.10 -21.44
N GLU A 193 21.08 -18.81 -20.31
CA GLU A 193 21.97 -19.93 -20.02
C GLU A 193 21.18 -21.22 -19.80
N PRO A 194 21.81 -22.40 -19.91
CA PRO A 194 21.22 -23.67 -19.48
C PRO A 194 20.77 -23.63 -18.02
N THR A 195 19.69 -24.32 -17.71
CA THR A 195 19.14 -24.40 -16.35
C THR A 195 19.97 -25.31 -15.46
N SER A 196 20.28 -24.85 -14.24
CA SER A 196 21.00 -25.59 -13.21
C SER A 196 20.09 -25.95 -12.03
N PHE A 197 18.90 -26.49 -12.35
CA PHE A 197 17.88 -26.86 -11.37
C PHE A 197 17.94 -28.37 -11.07
N ALA A 198 18.32 -28.75 -9.86
CA ALA A 198 18.39 -30.14 -9.44
C ALA A 198 16.98 -30.71 -9.19
N GLY A 199 16.65 -31.80 -9.89
CA GLY A 199 15.35 -32.47 -9.79
C GLY A 199 14.56 -32.46 -11.10
N ARG A 200 13.25 -32.69 -11.03
CA ARG A 200 12.40 -32.85 -12.23
C ARG A 200 12.12 -31.49 -12.86
N GLN A 201 12.50 -31.33 -14.13
CA GLN A 201 12.21 -30.13 -14.91
C GLN A 201 11.25 -30.46 -16.06
N VAL A 202 10.15 -29.73 -16.15
CA VAL A 202 9.20 -29.79 -17.27
C VAL A 202 8.86 -28.38 -17.73
N ALA A 203 8.97 -28.16 -19.04
CA ALA A 203 8.53 -26.96 -19.72
C ALA A 203 7.78 -27.37 -20.99
N GLY A 204 6.73 -26.64 -21.36
CA GLY A 204 6.02 -26.86 -22.63
C GLY A 204 6.91 -26.56 -23.85
N ALA A 205 7.75 -25.53 -23.74
CA ALA A 205 8.78 -25.19 -24.71
C ALA A 205 10.00 -24.54 -24.04
N ARG A 206 11.09 -24.39 -24.79
CA ARG A 206 12.27 -23.61 -24.37
C ARG A 206 12.63 -22.57 -25.42
N GLY A 207 13.11 -21.41 -25.00
CA GLY A 207 13.51 -20.34 -25.92
C GLY A 207 14.53 -19.39 -25.30
N ALA A 208 15.02 -18.46 -26.11
CA ALA A 208 15.89 -17.40 -25.62
C ALA A 208 15.11 -16.44 -24.70
N TYR A 209 15.83 -15.87 -23.73
CA TYR A 209 15.32 -14.77 -22.91
C TYR A 209 14.91 -13.57 -23.79
N VAL A 210 13.80 -12.93 -23.39
CA VAL A 210 13.30 -11.70 -24.00
C VAL A 210 12.98 -10.74 -22.86
N ASP A 211 13.63 -9.57 -22.87
CA ASP A 211 13.31 -8.49 -21.94
C ASP A 211 11.91 -7.93 -22.26
N PRO A 212 10.97 -7.94 -21.31
CA PRO A 212 9.64 -7.37 -21.52
C PRO A 212 9.61 -5.83 -21.58
N GLY A 213 10.72 -5.13 -21.32
CA GLY A 213 10.92 -3.70 -21.62
C GLY A 213 10.18 -2.69 -20.73
N ALA A 214 9.05 -3.07 -20.11
CA ALA A 214 8.33 -2.21 -19.16
C ALA A 214 8.61 -2.62 -17.71
N PRO A 215 8.82 -1.68 -16.77
CA PRO A 215 8.99 -2.02 -15.36
C PRO A 215 7.70 -2.65 -14.78
N PRO A 216 7.83 -3.50 -13.74
CA PRO A 216 6.69 -4.21 -13.15
C PRO A 216 5.72 -3.27 -12.41
N CYS A 217 6.19 -2.09 -11.99
CA CYS A 217 5.41 -1.10 -11.24
C CYS A 217 5.69 0.32 -11.76
N ALA A 218 4.78 1.25 -11.50
CA ALA A 218 4.94 2.68 -11.81
C ALA A 218 5.80 3.43 -10.78
N CYS A 219 7.06 3.04 -10.64
CA CYS A 219 7.96 3.56 -9.61
C CYS A 219 8.88 4.70 -10.05
N ASP A 220 8.59 5.31 -11.20
CA ASP A 220 9.33 6.49 -11.65
C ASP A 220 9.06 7.65 -10.68
N PRO A 221 10.07 8.23 -9.99
CA PRO A 221 9.88 9.29 -9.01
C PRO A 221 9.12 10.50 -9.57
N GLY A 222 9.30 10.82 -10.85
CA GLY A 222 8.60 11.92 -11.53
C GLY A 222 7.12 11.64 -11.83
N ALA A 223 6.69 10.37 -11.75
CA ALA A 223 5.32 9.94 -11.99
C ALA A 223 4.56 9.57 -10.70
N LEU A 224 5.23 9.55 -9.55
CA LEU A 224 4.60 9.29 -8.26
C LEU A 224 3.71 10.47 -7.83
N TYR A 225 2.55 10.15 -7.27
CA TYR A 225 1.71 11.14 -6.59
C TYR A 225 2.41 11.63 -5.30
N ASP A 226 2.64 12.95 -5.22
CA ASP A 226 3.29 13.62 -4.08
C ASP A 226 2.33 13.77 -2.88
N VAL A 227 2.32 12.76 -2.00
CA VAL A 227 1.48 12.73 -0.80
C VAL A 227 1.80 13.89 0.15
N ALA A 228 3.10 14.17 0.38
CA ALA A 228 3.52 15.25 1.27
C ALA A 228 3.16 16.63 0.70
N GLY A 229 3.26 16.80 -0.62
CA GLY A 229 2.75 17.96 -1.34
C GLY A 229 1.25 18.13 -1.18
N ALA A 230 0.47 17.04 -1.28
CA ALA A 230 -0.98 17.08 -1.07
C ALA A 230 -1.36 17.51 0.35
N VAL A 231 -0.71 16.95 1.39
CA VAL A 231 -0.93 17.34 2.79
C VAL A 231 -0.57 18.81 3.02
N ARG A 232 0.54 19.28 2.44
CA ARG A 232 0.97 20.69 2.52
C ARG A 232 -0.02 21.64 1.84
N ALA A 233 -0.57 21.26 0.69
CA ALA A 233 -1.59 22.04 0.01
C ALA A 233 -2.88 22.15 0.85
N ALA A 234 -3.30 21.03 1.47
CA ALA A 234 -4.49 20.97 2.31
C ALA A 234 -4.42 21.89 3.56
N ARG A 235 -3.22 22.21 4.05
CA ARG A 235 -3.04 23.17 5.16
C ARG A 235 -3.71 24.52 4.87
N GLY A 236 -3.63 25.01 3.64
CA GLY A 236 -4.27 26.26 3.21
C GLY A 236 -5.61 26.07 2.49
N ALA A 237 -5.91 24.85 2.04
CA ALA A 237 -7.08 24.53 1.23
C ALA A 237 -7.90 23.38 1.85
N ASN A 238 -8.51 23.63 3.01
CA ASN A 238 -9.38 22.69 3.72
C ASN A 238 -10.74 23.34 4.08
N ASP A 239 -11.66 22.50 4.54
CA ASP A 239 -13.02 22.82 4.96
C ASP A 239 -13.19 22.82 6.49
N ASN A 240 -12.10 22.76 7.28
CA ASN A 240 -12.17 22.70 8.75
C ASN A 240 -13.00 23.86 9.31
N ALA A 241 -12.71 25.10 8.88
CA ALA A 241 -13.41 26.29 9.37
C ALA A 241 -14.90 26.28 9.03
N ARG A 242 -15.28 25.78 7.84
CA ARG A 242 -16.68 25.62 7.42
C ARG A 242 -17.41 24.59 8.31
N ALA A 243 -16.69 23.58 8.79
CA ALA A 243 -17.20 22.57 9.72
C ALA A 243 -17.11 23.00 11.20
N GLY A 244 -16.62 24.20 11.51
CA GLY A 244 -16.42 24.66 12.88
C GLY A 244 -15.28 23.94 13.62
N LEU A 245 -14.31 23.39 12.89
CA LEU A 245 -13.16 22.65 13.42
C LEU A 245 -11.88 23.50 13.34
N GLY A 246 -11.01 23.34 14.34
CA GLY A 246 -9.63 23.81 14.25
C GLY A 246 -8.78 22.88 13.38
N THR A 247 -7.59 23.33 13.00
CA THR A 247 -6.58 22.50 12.30
C THR A 247 -5.59 21.83 13.24
N ASP A 248 -5.57 22.19 14.53
CA ASP A 248 -4.77 21.51 15.54
C ASP A 248 -5.55 20.31 16.11
N ALA A 249 -5.06 19.09 15.86
CA ALA A 249 -5.68 17.86 16.34
C ALA A 249 -5.85 17.83 17.86
N ARG A 250 -4.96 18.48 18.62
CA ARG A 250 -5.00 18.53 20.10
C ARG A 250 -6.25 19.20 20.64
N ILE A 251 -6.77 20.15 19.87
CA ILE A 251 -7.94 20.95 20.26
C ILE A 251 -9.22 20.18 19.96
N VAL A 252 -9.19 19.33 18.92
CA VAL A 252 -10.35 18.59 18.40
C VAL A 252 -10.58 17.28 19.18
N ALA A 253 -9.53 16.61 19.61
CA ALA A 253 -9.55 15.27 20.21
C ALA A 253 -9.82 15.25 21.74
N LYS A 254 -10.85 15.95 22.25
CA LYS A 254 -11.25 15.88 23.68
C LYS A 254 -12.04 14.61 24.04
N GLY A 255 -11.67 13.45 23.49
CA GLY A 255 -12.28 12.14 23.78
C GLY A 255 -13.69 11.90 23.21
N ALA A 256 -14.29 12.88 22.53
CA ALA A 256 -15.55 12.70 21.81
C ALA A 256 -15.29 12.16 20.39
N PRO A 257 -16.21 11.35 19.81
CA PRO A 257 -16.11 10.93 18.41
C PRO A 257 -16.11 12.14 17.46
N LEU A 258 -15.15 12.20 16.55
CA LEU A 258 -15.07 13.21 15.51
C LEU A 258 -15.88 12.74 14.31
N THR A 259 -16.99 13.43 14.00
CA THR A 259 -17.78 13.14 12.79
C THR A 259 -17.34 14.06 11.65
N LEU A 260 -16.93 13.48 10.53
CA LEU A 260 -16.58 14.19 9.31
C LEU A 260 -17.63 13.89 8.22
N ARG A 261 -18.11 14.94 7.55
CA ARG A 261 -19.05 14.87 6.42
C ARG A 261 -18.32 15.24 5.13
N ASP A 262 -19.02 15.43 4.02
CA ASP A 262 -18.40 15.80 2.75
C ASP A 262 -17.45 16.99 2.89
N GLY A 263 -16.19 16.81 2.50
CA GLY A 263 -15.18 17.87 2.58
C GLY A 263 -13.74 17.38 2.71
N ARG A 264 -12.84 18.35 2.75
CA ARG A 264 -11.40 18.16 2.98
C ARG A 264 -11.04 18.63 4.37
N TYR A 265 -10.41 17.78 5.15
CA TYR A 265 -9.98 18.12 6.50
C TYR A 265 -8.49 18.00 6.62
N TYR A 266 -7.87 19.00 7.21
CA TYR A 266 -6.45 19.01 7.52
C TYR A 266 -6.24 19.07 9.03
N PHE A 267 -5.36 18.23 9.56
CA PHE A 267 -4.92 18.32 10.94
C PHE A 267 -3.40 18.24 11.07
N SER A 268 -2.83 19.20 11.80
CA SER A 268 -1.46 19.12 12.30
C SER A 268 -1.43 18.36 13.63
N GLY A 269 -0.33 17.63 13.87
CA GLY A 269 -0.16 16.90 15.13
C GLY A 269 -0.99 15.62 15.17
N ALA A 270 -0.98 14.87 14.07
CA ALA A 270 -1.82 13.67 13.87
C ALA A 270 -1.77 12.67 15.04
N GLY A 271 -0.63 12.52 15.70
CA GLY A 271 -0.44 11.60 16.85
C GLY A 271 -1.34 11.89 18.05
N GLU A 272 -1.98 13.05 18.09
CA GLU A 272 -2.90 13.47 19.14
C GLU A 272 -4.33 12.97 18.88
N LEU A 273 -4.61 12.43 17.67
CA LEU A 273 -5.87 11.74 17.36
C LEU A 273 -5.96 10.36 18.04
N ARG A 274 -4.93 9.94 18.78
CA ARG A 274 -4.88 8.63 19.44
C ARG A 274 -6.05 8.46 20.42
N GLY A 275 -6.86 7.43 20.19
CA GLY A 275 -8.05 7.16 21.00
C GLY A 275 -9.32 7.88 20.54
N THR A 276 -9.24 8.77 19.55
CA THR A 276 -10.42 9.44 18.96
C THR A 276 -11.08 8.55 17.91
N SER A 277 -12.36 8.23 18.10
CA SER A 277 -13.15 7.56 17.06
C SER A 277 -13.55 8.56 15.97
N LEU A 278 -13.07 8.36 14.75
CA LEU A 278 -13.45 9.07 13.55
C LEU A 278 -14.65 8.38 12.89
N ARG A 279 -15.72 9.14 12.66
CA ARG A 279 -16.92 8.66 11.97
C ARG A 279 -17.10 9.43 10.66
N ILE A 280 -17.11 8.71 9.56
CA ILE A 280 -17.15 9.28 8.20
C ILE A 280 -18.56 9.12 7.64
N GLU A 281 -19.27 10.22 7.40
CA GLU A 281 -20.68 10.23 6.94
C GLU A 281 -20.84 10.66 5.46
N GLY A 282 -19.74 10.90 4.74
CA GLY A 282 -19.77 11.37 3.35
C GLY A 282 -18.50 11.04 2.58
N ALA A 283 -18.20 11.78 1.52
CA ALA A 283 -16.95 11.73 0.79
C ALA A 283 -15.90 12.63 1.46
N VAL A 284 -14.99 12.03 2.22
CA VAL A 284 -13.98 12.74 3.01
C VAL A 284 -12.58 12.56 2.43
N GLN A 285 -11.86 13.66 2.30
CA GLN A 285 -10.40 13.65 2.19
C GLN A 285 -9.81 14.13 3.51
N LEU A 286 -9.00 13.31 4.15
CA LEU A 286 -8.39 13.59 5.44
C LEU A 286 -6.87 13.68 5.28
N TYR A 287 -6.31 14.86 5.53
CA TYR A 287 -4.89 15.15 5.42
C TYR A 287 -4.28 15.31 6.81
N LEU A 288 -3.29 14.50 7.11
CA LEU A 288 -2.68 14.37 8.43
C LEU A 288 -1.19 14.67 8.30
N GLU A 289 -0.74 15.71 9.02
CA GLU A 289 0.67 16.04 9.14
C GLU A 289 1.24 15.48 10.44
N GLY A 290 2.30 14.69 10.30
CA GLY A 290 3.01 14.03 11.39
C GLY A 290 2.63 12.57 11.59
N ASP A 291 3.23 11.97 12.61
CA ASP A 291 3.12 10.54 12.87
C ASP A 291 1.82 10.15 13.58
N LEU A 292 1.24 9.02 13.18
CA LEU A 292 0.11 8.36 13.79
C LEU A 292 0.56 7.07 14.47
N THR A 293 0.84 7.16 15.77
CA THR A 293 1.20 5.99 16.58
C THR A 293 -0.03 5.45 17.30
N THR A 294 -0.38 4.18 17.03
CA THR A 294 -1.46 3.41 17.65
C THR A 294 -2.88 3.79 17.20
N ILE A 295 -3.23 3.39 15.98
CA ILE A 295 -4.64 3.32 15.55
C ILE A 295 -5.18 1.93 15.94
N GLY A 296 -6.01 1.86 16.99
CA GLY A 296 -6.63 0.61 17.45
C GLY A 296 -7.97 0.32 16.79
N GLU A 297 -8.55 -0.84 17.11
CA GLU A 297 -9.93 -1.22 16.72
C GLU A 297 -10.94 -0.15 17.17
N GLY A 298 -11.85 0.27 16.28
CA GLY A 298 -12.92 1.25 16.57
C GLY A 298 -12.57 2.73 16.35
N GLN A 299 -11.40 3.05 15.78
CA GLN A 299 -10.98 4.43 15.53
C GLN A 299 -11.46 5.03 14.22
N ILE A 300 -11.88 4.24 13.22
CA ILE A 300 -12.43 4.77 11.96
C ILE A 300 -13.66 3.96 11.58
N VAL A 301 -14.81 4.61 11.46
CA VAL A 301 -16.09 4.01 11.08
C VAL A 301 -16.62 4.69 9.83
N LEU A 302 -16.80 3.94 8.75
CA LEU A 302 -17.41 4.42 7.51
C LEU A 302 -18.93 4.22 7.56
N GLY A 303 -19.68 5.31 7.38
CA GLY A 303 -21.12 5.27 7.16
C GLY A 303 -21.49 4.62 5.83
N ALA A 304 -22.79 4.33 5.65
CA ALA A 304 -23.31 3.82 4.39
C ALA A 304 -23.04 4.81 3.25
N GLY A 305 -22.46 4.34 2.15
CA GLY A 305 -22.09 5.18 1.01
C GLY A 305 -20.87 6.09 1.22
N ALA A 306 -20.35 6.22 2.45
CA ALA A 306 -19.23 7.07 2.77
C ALA A 306 -17.91 6.53 2.15
N THR A 307 -17.00 7.46 1.83
CA THR A 307 -15.64 7.15 1.33
C THR A 307 -14.61 8.00 2.08
N LEU A 308 -13.42 7.44 2.31
CA LEU A 308 -12.32 8.09 2.98
C LEU A 308 -11.04 7.94 2.18
N ASP A 309 -10.52 9.07 1.70
CA ASP A 309 -9.16 9.19 1.18
C ASP A 309 -8.30 9.83 2.29
N MET A 310 -7.44 9.04 2.93
CA MET A 310 -6.61 9.48 4.05
C MET A 310 -5.16 9.64 3.60
N PHE A 311 -4.64 10.87 3.67
CA PHE A 311 -3.27 11.24 3.31
C PHE A 311 -2.46 11.50 4.57
N VAL A 312 -1.34 10.81 4.73
CA VAL A 312 -0.46 10.91 5.90
C VAL A 312 0.94 11.29 5.43
N ASP A 313 1.40 12.47 5.83
CA ASP A 313 2.79 12.92 5.69
C ASP A 313 3.54 12.58 6.98
N GLY A 314 4.01 11.33 7.06
CA GLY A 314 4.63 10.78 8.27
C GLY A 314 4.56 9.25 8.38
N THR A 315 4.74 8.77 9.61
CA THR A 315 4.69 7.35 9.95
C THR A 315 3.33 6.95 10.50
N LEU A 316 2.80 5.81 10.04
CA LEU A 316 1.63 5.16 10.63
C LEU A 316 2.08 3.86 11.29
N THR A 317 1.77 3.70 12.58
CA THR A 317 2.02 2.45 13.32
C THR A 317 0.74 1.95 13.97
N THR A 318 0.39 0.69 13.75
CA THR A 318 -0.70 -0.01 14.44
C THR A 318 -0.16 -1.24 15.17
N VAL A 319 -0.75 -1.53 16.33
CA VAL A 319 -0.41 -2.67 17.16
C VAL A 319 -1.72 -3.29 17.67
N GLY A 320 -1.84 -4.60 17.54
CA GLY A 320 -2.94 -5.38 18.09
C GLY A 320 -3.80 -6.04 17.03
N ARG A 321 -5.10 -6.16 17.31
CA ARG A 321 -6.09 -6.59 16.33
C ARG A 321 -6.75 -5.32 15.82
N ALA A 322 -6.61 -5.05 14.54
CA ALA A 322 -7.25 -3.90 13.90
C ALA A 322 -7.94 -4.36 12.63
N SER A 323 -9.17 -3.89 12.44
CA SER A 323 -9.90 -4.00 11.19
C SER A 323 -10.09 -2.58 10.66
N PHE A 324 -9.64 -2.33 9.44
CA PHE A 324 -9.75 -1.03 8.78
C PHE A 324 -10.66 -1.13 7.57
N GLY A 325 -11.55 -0.15 7.40
CA GLY A 325 -12.42 -0.05 6.23
C GLY A 325 -13.64 -0.96 6.28
N ASP A 326 -14.26 -1.18 5.12
CA ASP A 326 -15.51 -1.92 4.97
C ASP A 326 -15.25 -3.16 4.07
N PRO A 327 -15.41 -4.40 4.58
CA PRO A 327 -15.15 -5.61 3.81
C PRO A 327 -16.06 -5.76 2.58
N THR A 328 -17.22 -5.11 2.59
CA THR A 328 -18.17 -5.13 1.46
C THR A 328 -17.87 -4.06 0.41
N ARG A 329 -17.09 -3.03 0.79
CA ARG A 329 -16.69 -1.89 -0.04
C ARG A 329 -15.21 -1.53 0.20
N PRO A 330 -14.26 -2.43 -0.09
CA PRO A 330 -12.84 -2.17 0.19
C PRO A 330 -12.33 -0.90 -0.51
N GLU A 331 -12.86 -0.52 -1.67
CA GLU A 331 -12.49 0.70 -2.38
C GLU A 331 -12.94 2.01 -1.69
N ALA A 332 -13.76 1.92 -0.63
CA ALA A 332 -14.23 3.07 0.13
C ALA A 332 -13.17 3.64 1.09
N LEU A 333 -12.12 2.88 1.42
CA LEU A 333 -10.98 3.34 2.19
C LEU A 333 -9.72 3.37 1.32
N ARG A 334 -9.05 4.52 1.26
CA ARG A 334 -7.83 4.71 0.49
C ARG A 334 -6.81 5.42 1.36
N LEU A 335 -5.72 4.73 1.66
CA LEU A 335 -4.65 5.21 2.53
C LEU A 335 -3.45 5.59 1.67
N TYR A 336 -3.05 6.85 1.74
CA TYR A 336 -1.89 7.43 1.09
C TYR A 336 -0.86 7.78 2.16
N VAL A 337 0.29 7.13 2.15
CA VAL A 337 1.37 7.37 3.11
C VAL A 337 2.61 7.80 2.34
N GLY A 338 3.14 8.97 2.65
CA GLY A 338 4.34 9.47 1.99
C GLY A 338 5.06 10.50 2.84
N GLY A 339 6.02 11.17 2.21
CA GLY A 339 6.93 12.06 2.91
C GLY A 339 8.26 11.39 3.27
N LYS A 340 9.21 12.22 3.72
CA LYS A 340 10.58 11.75 3.97
C LYS A 340 10.58 10.76 5.13
N ASN A 341 11.17 9.59 4.89
CA ASN A 341 11.29 8.50 5.87
C ASN A 341 9.95 7.95 6.37
N ALA A 342 8.87 8.14 5.61
CA ALA A 342 7.57 7.59 5.96
C ALA A 342 7.63 6.07 6.14
N LYS A 343 6.84 5.57 7.09
CA LYS A 343 6.74 4.14 7.38
C LYS A 343 5.29 3.77 7.63
N LEU A 344 4.94 2.54 7.26
CA LEU A 344 3.70 1.89 7.64
C LEU A 344 4.06 0.61 8.35
N THR A 345 3.90 0.59 9.67
CA THR A 345 4.22 -0.58 10.50
C THR A 345 2.95 -1.17 11.09
N LEU A 346 2.72 -2.44 10.79
CA LEU A 346 1.55 -3.19 11.24
C LEU A 346 1.99 -4.36 12.12
N ALA A 347 1.39 -4.56 13.29
CA ALA A 347 1.79 -5.61 14.20
C ALA A 347 0.59 -6.33 14.80
N GLY A 348 0.48 -7.63 14.54
CA GLY A 348 -0.57 -8.49 15.09
C GLY A 348 -1.36 -9.23 14.02
N ARG A 349 -2.68 -9.29 14.20
CA ARG A 349 -3.61 -9.85 13.22
C ARG A 349 -4.48 -8.74 12.67
N GLU A 350 -4.25 -8.38 11.42
CA GLU A 350 -4.89 -7.22 10.82
C GLU A 350 -5.68 -7.60 9.57
N ALA A 351 -6.88 -7.01 9.46
CA ALA A 351 -7.68 -7.02 8.25
C ALA A 351 -7.78 -5.58 7.74
N PHE A 352 -7.27 -5.34 6.55
CA PHE A 352 -7.35 -4.04 5.89
C PHE A 352 -8.23 -4.17 4.65
N HIS A 353 -9.39 -3.54 4.68
CA HIS A 353 -10.33 -3.48 3.57
C HIS A 353 -10.20 -2.11 2.92
N GLY A 354 -9.26 -2.00 1.98
CA GLY A 354 -8.76 -0.70 1.53
C GLY A 354 -7.65 -0.77 0.50
N LEU A 355 -7.38 0.36 -0.14
CA LEU A 355 -6.22 0.54 -1.01
C LEU A 355 -5.08 1.24 -0.23
N VAL A 356 -3.85 0.74 -0.33
CA VAL A 356 -2.68 1.34 0.34
C VAL A 356 -1.67 1.83 -0.69
N TYR A 357 -1.46 3.14 -0.76
CA TYR A 357 -0.47 3.78 -1.62
C TYR A 357 0.63 4.40 -0.77
N ALA A 358 1.80 3.77 -0.80
CA ALA A 358 2.94 4.14 0.01
C ALA A 358 4.27 4.00 -0.77
N PRO A 359 4.39 4.57 -1.99
CA PRO A 359 5.52 4.35 -2.89
C PRO A 359 6.84 4.90 -2.36
N GLU A 360 6.79 5.80 -1.38
CA GLU A 360 7.95 6.38 -0.69
C GLU A 360 8.15 5.80 0.71
N ALA A 361 7.19 5.01 1.23
CA ALA A 361 7.24 4.49 2.58
C ALA A 361 7.75 3.04 2.63
N GLU A 362 8.46 2.70 3.70
CA GLU A 362 8.69 1.31 4.06
C GLU A 362 7.43 0.73 4.70
N VAL A 363 6.92 -0.36 4.16
CA VAL A 363 5.81 -1.11 4.72
C VAL A 363 6.35 -2.35 5.39
N SER A 364 6.11 -2.48 6.70
CA SER A 364 6.55 -3.64 7.47
C SER A 364 5.42 -4.22 8.31
N PHE A 365 5.39 -5.55 8.42
CA PHE A 365 4.45 -6.19 9.32
C PHE A 365 4.96 -7.45 10.01
N ALA A 366 4.49 -7.64 11.24
CA ALA A 366 4.78 -8.81 12.06
C ALA A 366 3.46 -9.50 12.45
N GLY A 367 3.25 -10.72 11.97
CA GLY A 367 2.04 -11.50 12.17
C GLY A 367 1.30 -11.81 10.87
N ASN A 368 -0.02 -11.96 10.96
CA ASN A 368 -0.84 -12.33 9.80
C ASN A 368 -1.69 -11.13 9.38
N ALA A 369 -1.58 -10.74 8.11
CA ALA A 369 -2.32 -9.64 7.53
C ALA A 369 -3.18 -10.14 6.36
N THR A 370 -4.40 -9.62 6.26
CA THR A 370 -5.24 -9.73 5.06
C THR A 370 -5.51 -8.33 4.54
N ILE A 371 -5.24 -8.11 3.26
CA ILE A 371 -5.61 -6.90 2.53
C ILE A 371 -6.67 -7.29 1.51
N ASP A 372 -7.92 -6.88 1.72
CA ASP A 372 -8.94 -6.89 0.69
C ASP A 372 -8.83 -5.57 -0.06
N GLY A 373 -8.09 -5.56 -1.17
CA GLY A 373 -7.61 -4.32 -1.80
C GLY A 373 -6.36 -4.51 -2.64
N ALA A 374 -5.52 -3.47 -2.64
CA ALA A 374 -4.23 -3.46 -3.32
C ALA A 374 -3.20 -2.71 -2.47
N LEU A 375 -1.93 -3.08 -2.64
CA LEU A 375 -0.79 -2.51 -1.92
C LEU A 375 0.25 -1.99 -2.91
N PHE A 376 0.61 -0.72 -2.79
CA PHE A 376 1.73 -0.10 -3.48
C PHE A 376 2.72 0.40 -2.40
N ALA A 377 3.97 -0.05 -2.41
CA ALA A 377 4.97 0.29 -1.39
C ALA A 377 6.35 0.66 -1.97
N ARG A 378 7.17 1.42 -1.23
CA ARG A 378 8.60 1.58 -1.57
C ARG A 378 9.35 0.29 -1.32
N GLN A 379 9.15 -0.28 -0.15
CA GLN A 379 9.81 -1.50 0.34
C GLN A 379 8.78 -2.30 1.11
N LEU A 380 8.84 -3.62 1.03
CA LEU A 380 7.92 -4.51 1.72
C LEU A 380 8.70 -5.58 2.49
N SER A 381 8.62 -5.56 3.82
CA SER A 381 9.32 -6.53 4.67
C SER A 381 8.41 -7.10 5.74
N TYR A 382 8.27 -8.42 5.82
CA TYR A 382 7.40 -9.00 6.84
C TYR A 382 7.77 -10.39 7.34
N ALA A 383 7.27 -10.70 8.53
CA ALA A 383 7.32 -12.04 9.12
C ALA A 383 5.89 -12.50 9.43
N GLY A 384 5.53 -13.68 8.92
CA GLY A 384 4.16 -14.23 8.98
C GLY A 384 3.46 -14.28 7.63
N SER A 385 2.12 -14.31 7.61
CA SER A 385 1.36 -14.53 6.36
C SER A 385 0.67 -13.26 5.87
N LEU A 386 0.87 -12.91 4.60
CA LEU A 386 0.11 -11.87 3.89
C LEU A 386 -0.83 -12.53 2.89
N THR A 387 -2.13 -12.22 3.00
CA THR A 387 -3.12 -12.50 1.96
C THR A 387 -3.56 -11.19 1.33
N VAL A 388 -3.48 -11.07 0.00
CA VAL A 388 -4.04 -9.92 -0.73
C VAL A 388 -5.14 -10.41 -1.65
N ARG A 389 -6.37 -9.95 -1.45
CA ARG A 389 -7.50 -10.24 -2.34
C ARG A 389 -7.76 -8.98 -3.16
N GLY A 390 -7.61 -9.07 -4.48
CA GLY A 390 -7.74 -7.90 -5.35
C GLY A 390 -9.09 -7.19 -5.16
N ALA A 391 -9.10 -5.86 -5.25
CA ALA A 391 -10.32 -5.06 -5.30
C ALA A 391 -10.50 -4.42 -6.68
N ARG A 392 -11.75 -4.36 -7.17
CA ARG A 392 -12.07 -3.48 -8.30
C ARG A 392 -11.84 -2.05 -7.84
N VAL A 393 -10.83 -1.41 -8.38
CA VAL A 393 -10.67 0.03 -8.26
C VAL A 393 -11.66 0.65 -9.25
N SER A 394 -12.88 0.94 -8.78
CA SER A 394 -13.89 1.55 -9.63
C SER A 394 -13.43 2.93 -10.09
N THR A 395 -13.82 3.31 -11.31
CA THR A 395 -13.73 4.69 -11.78
C THR A 395 -14.55 5.57 -10.84
N GLN A 396 -13.93 6.63 -10.32
CA GLN A 396 -14.58 7.56 -9.39
C GLN A 396 -15.88 8.15 -10.01
N PRO A 397 -16.95 8.37 -9.22
CA PRO A 397 -18.18 9.00 -9.72
C PRO A 397 -17.96 10.45 -10.18
N ALA A 398 -18.86 10.92 -11.04
CA ALA A 398 -18.85 12.22 -11.75
C ALA A 398 -18.74 13.51 -10.90
N ALA A 399 -18.68 13.41 -9.57
CA ALA A 399 -18.48 14.52 -8.64
C ALA A 399 -17.01 14.97 -8.52
N CYS A 400 -16.15 14.53 -9.45
CA CYS A 400 -14.85 15.13 -9.75
C CYS A 400 -15.01 16.52 -10.42
N GLU A 401 -16.01 17.31 -10.03
CA GLU A 401 -16.04 18.70 -10.44
C GLU A 401 -14.89 19.40 -9.74
N GLU A 402 -13.82 19.61 -10.51
CA GLU A 402 -12.86 20.66 -10.31
C GLU A 402 -13.65 21.93 -10.02
N ARG A 403 -13.84 22.23 -8.73
CA ARG A 403 -14.46 23.49 -8.33
C ARG A 403 -13.59 24.57 -8.94
N ALA A 404 -14.13 25.27 -9.95
CA ALA A 404 -13.43 26.33 -10.62
C ALA A 404 -12.80 27.23 -9.55
N PRO A 405 -11.51 27.62 -9.69
CA PRO A 405 -10.90 28.56 -8.76
C PRO A 405 -11.85 29.74 -8.62
N ALA A 406 -12.18 30.11 -7.38
CA ALA A 406 -13.03 31.27 -7.14
C ALA A 406 -12.43 32.44 -7.93
N ASP A 407 -13.16 32.92 -8.93
CA ASP A 407 -12.71 34.00 -9.78
C ASP A 407 -12.39 35.20 -8.88
N PRO A 408 -11.12 35.62 -8.76
CA PRO A 408 -10.75 36.73 -7.89
C PRO A 408 -11.33 38.07 -8.40
N THR A 409 -11.94 38.07 -9.60
CA THR A 409 -12.64 39.22 -10.18
C THR A 409 -14.16 39.14 -10.07
N ALA A 410 -14.73 38.05 -9.53
CA ALA A 410 -16.17 37.97 -9.29
C ALA A 410 -16.56 38.95 -8.18
N VAL A 411 -17.11 40.10 -8.60
CA VAL A 411 -17.78 41.05 -7.72
C VAL A 411 -18.88 40.30 -6.96
N PRO A 412 -18.93 40.39 -5.62
CA PRO A 412 -19.99 39.76 -4.84
C PRO A 412 -21.35 40.18 -5.42
N ALA A 413 -22.22 39.20 -5.68
CA ALA A 413 -23.59 39.50 -6.05
C ALA A 413 -24.18 40.45 -4.98
N PRO A 414 -24.85 41.55 -5.39
CA PRO A 414 -25.42 42.48 -4.43
C PRO A 414 -26.33 41.73 -3.49
N ALA A 415 -26.19 42.00 -2.19
CA ALA A 415 -27.02 41.39 -1.16
C ALA A 415 -28.50 41.52 -1.56
N PRO A 416 -29.30 40.44 -1.45
CA PRO A 416 -30.73 40.53 -1.71
C PRO A 416 -31.30 41.66 -0.86
N ALA A 417 -32.07 42.55 -1.50
CA ALA A 417 -32.71 43.66 -0.81
C ALA A 417 -33.47 43.14 0.42
N PRO A 418 -33.36 43.82 1.57
CA PRO A 418 -34.07 43.39 2.77
C PRO A 418 -35.55 43.24 2.45
N ALA A 419 -36.11 42.09 2.83
CA ALA A 419 -37.53 41.83 2.66
C ALA A 419 -38.33 42.96 3.33
N PRO A 420 -39.39 43.49 2.67
CA PRO A 420 -40.22 44.53 3.25
C PRO A 420 -40.78 44.07 4.59
N ALA A 421 -40.71 44.97 5.59
CA ALA A 421 -41.19 44.70 6.93
C ALA A 421 -42.66 44.23 6.89
N PRO A 422 -43.03 43.20 7.66
CA PRO A 422 -44.40 42.74 7.75
C PRO A 422 -45.31 43.90 8.22
N ALA A 423 -46.46 44.04 7.55
CA ALA A 423 -47.45 45.04 7.88
C ALA A 423 -47.91 44.89 9.35
N PRO A 424 -48.12 46.01 10.08
CA PRO A 424 -48.55 45.97 11.47
C PRO A 424 -49.88 45.22 11.60
N ALA A 425 -49.92 44.29 12.56
CA ALA A 425 -51.12 43.54 12.89
C ALA A 425 -52.25 44.50 13.33
N PRO A 426 -53.50 44.23 12.93
CA PRO A 426 -54.65 45.04 13.36
C PRO A 426 -54.83 44.94 14.88
N PRO A 427 -55.30 46.03 15.53
CA PRO A 427 -55.49 46.07 16.98
C PRO A 427 -56.51 45.01 17.41
N SER A 428 -56.11 44.20 18.39
CA SER A 428 -56.98 43.25 19.07
C SER A 428 -58.04 44.00 19.89
N THR A 429 -59.29 43.94 19.43
CA THR A 429 -60.45 44.33 20.23
C THR A 429 -60.63 43.32 21.36
N SER A 430 -60.28 43.73 22.57
CA SER A 430 -60.62 43.02 23.81
C SER A 430 -62.12 43.15 24.08
N THR A 431 -62.90 42.15 23.72
CA THR A 431 -64.29 42.02 24.17
C THR A 431 -64.27 41.57 25.62
N SER A 432 -64.61 42.48 26.53
CA SER A 432 -64.80 42.20 27.96
C SER A 432 -66.03 41.32 28.16
N THR A 433 -65.82 40.07 28.55
CA THR A 433 -66.87 39.19 29.08
C THR A 433 -67.31 39.71 30.45
N PRO A 434 -68.61 39.95 30.72
CA PRO A 434 -69.07 40.37 32.03
C PRO A 434 -69.00 39.21 33.05
N PRO A 435 -68.80 39.51 34.35
CA PRO A 435 -68.72 38.48 35.38
C PRO A 435 -70.11 37.91 35.72
N CYS A 436 -70.19 36.58 35.81
CA CYS A 436 -71.36 35.89 36.37
C CYS A 436 -71.34 36.01 37.91
N ASP A 437 -72.45 36.49 38.47
CA ASP A 437 -72.74 36.47 39.90
C ASP A 437 -72.85 35.02 40.45
N PRO A 438 -72.49 34.79 41.72
CA PRO A 438 -72.74 33.52 42.41
C PRO A 438 -74.20 33.46 42.92
N PRO A 439 -74.83 32.27 42.98
CA PRO A 439 -76.14 32.13 43.62
C PRO A 439 -76.02 32.05 45.15
N GLU A 440 -76.79 32.89 45.83
CA GLU A 440 -77.12 32.76 47.25
C GLU A 440 -78.03 31.54 47.49
N GLY A 441 -77.87 30.91 48.66
CA GLY A 441 -78.54 29.68 49.02
C GLY A 441 -80.00 29.81 49.46
N SER A 442 -80.66 28.66 49.44
CA SER A 442 -81.75 28.25 50.32
C SER A 442 -81.72 26.73 50.44
#